data_AF-A0A540MVR9-F1
#
_entry.id   AF-A0A540MVR9-F1
#
_cell.length_a   1.000
_cell.length_b   1.000
_cell.length_c   1.000
_cell.angle_alpha   90.00
_cell.angle_beta   90.00
_cell.angle_gamma   90.00
#
_symmetry.space_group_name_H-M   'P 1'
#
loop_
_entity.id
_entity.type
_entity.pdbx_description
1 polymer ?
#
loop_
_entity_poly.entity_id
_entity_poly.type
_entity_poly.pdbx_seq_one_letter_code
_entity_poly.pdbx_strand_id
1 'polypeptide(L)'
;MLRRRHFFGSCVINNCLYVAGGENEGVNRSLKSAEVYDPNKNRWSFISEMSTAMVPFIGVVYGGKWFLKGLGSHRQVLSEVYQPENDTWNSVYDGMVAGWRNPSASLNGHLYALECKDGCKLRVYDEATDSWSKHIDSKMHLGNSRALEAASLVPLNGKLCIVRNNMSISLVDVSNSSDVHGESAEHLWETLAGKGQFKTLVTNLWSSLAGRGRLKSHIVHCQVLQV
;
A
#
# COMPACT_ATOMS: atom_id res chain seq x y z
N MET A 1 -17.56 8.12 -10.54
CA MET A 1 -18.11 6.92 -9.92
C MET A 1 -19.62 6.92 -10.11
N LEU A 2 -20.20 5.75 -10.36
CA LEU A 2 -21.63 5.46 -10.55
C LEU A 2 -22.37 5.34 -9.22
N ARG A 3 -21.72 4.83 -8.17
CA ARG A 3 -22.27 4.76 -6.81
C ARG A 3 -21.47 5.65 -5.86
N ARG A 4 -22.18 6.44 -5.05
CA ARG A 4 -21.57 7.19 -3.94
C ARG A 4 -20.99 6.21 -2.92
N ARG A 5 -19.76 6.48 -2.47
CA ARG A 5 -19.04 5.64 -1.53
C ARG A 5 -17.99 6.43 -0.76
N HIS A 6 -17.67 5.96 0.44
CA HIS A 6 -16.53 6.38 1.26
C HIS A 6 -15.87 5.15 1.90
N PHE A 7 -14.65 5.26 2.43
CA PHE A 7 -13.88 4.13 2.98
C PHE A 7 -13.74 2.93 2.03
N PHE A 8 -13.64 3.18 0.72
CA PHE A 8 -13.47 2.14 -0.30
C PHE A 8 -11.98 1.84 -0.53
N GLY A 9 -11.69 0.65 -1.03
CA GLY A 9 -10.38 0.32 -1.57
C GLY A 9 -10.25 0.88 -2.98
N SER A 10 -9.04 1.31 -3.36
CA SER A 10 -8.73 1.74 -4.72
C SER A 10 -7.38 1.22 -5.20
N CYS A 11 -7.23 0.99 -6.49
CA CYS A 11 -5.94 0.69 -7.11
C CYS A 11 -5.91 1.13 -8.57
N VAL A 12 -4.72 1.04 -9.19
CA VAL A 12 -4.53 1.20 -10.63
C VAL A 12 -4.03 -0.11 -11.21
N ILE A 13 -4.72 -0.62 -12.23
CA ILE A 13 -4.30 -1.79 -13.01
C ILE A 13 -4.49 -1.44 -14.48
N ASN A 14 -3.49 -1.70 -15.33
CA ASN A 14 -3.56 -1.44 -16.77
C ASN A 14 -4.08 -0.03 -17.12
N ASN A 15 -3.56 0.98 -16.41
CA ASN A 15 -3.92 2.40 -16.55
C ASN A 15 -5.41 2.74 -16.28
N CYS A 16 -6.16 1.84 -15.63
CA CYS A 16 -7.52 2.07 -15.20
C CYS A 16 -7.58 2.19 -13.67
N LEU A 17 -8.43 3.09 -13.17
CA LEU A 17 -8.65 3.28 -11.74
C LEU A 17 -9.79 2.39 -11.27
N TYR A 18 -9.54 1.51 -10.33
CA TYR A 18 -10.52 0.61 -9.74
C TYR A 18 -10.91 1.10 -8.35
N VAL A 19 -12.19 0.95 -8.00
CA VAL A 19 -12.72 1.17 -6.65
C VAL A 19 -13.64 0.02 -6.24
N ALA A 20 -13.57 -0.44 -5.01
CA ALA A 20 -14.37 -1.55 -4.52
C ALA A 20 -14.68 -1.41 -3.03
N GLY A 21 -15.84 -1.95 -2.65
CA GLY A 21 -16.33 -1.89 -1.28
C GLY A 21 -16.58 -0.47 -0.78
N GLY A 22 -16.42 -0.32 0.54
CA GLY A 22 -16.68 0.91 1.27
C GLY A 22 -18.13 1.01 1.72
N GLU A 23 -18.53 2.22 2.11
CA GLU A 23 -19.86 2.50 2.63
C GLU A 23 -20.60 3.56 1.82
N ASN A 24 -21.92 3.44 1.74
CA ASN A 24 -22.84 4.46 1.26
C ASN A 24 -23.75 4.93 2.40
N GLU A 25 -24.35 6.11 2.25
CA GLU A 25 -25.34 6.65 3.18
C GLU A 25 -26.62 5.78 3.20
N GLY A 26 -27.22 5.59 4.38
CA GLY A 26 -28.50 4.89 4.56
C GLY A 26 -28.45 3.56 5.33
N VAL A 27 -29.52 2.75 5.19
CA VAL A 27 -29.65 1.38 5.74
C VAL A 27 -28.97 0.41 4.76
N ASN A 28 -28.13 -0.52 5.25
CA ASN A 28 -27.15 -1.31 4.48
C ASN A 28 -25.97 -0.48 3.93
N ARG A 29 -25.13 0.00 4.85
CA ARG A 29 -24.00 0.89 4.57
C ARG A 29 -22.95 0.25 3.69
N SER A 30 -22.51 -0.98 3.99
CA SER A 30 -21.38 -1.61 3.31
C SER A 30 -21.74 -2.05 1.88
N LEU A 31 -20.82 -1.83 0.95
CA LEU A 31 -21.00 -2.11 -0.47
C LEU A 31 -20.26 -3.40 -0.89
N LYS A 32 -20.88 -4.18 -1.77
CA LYS A 32 -20.20 -5.23 -2.56
C LYS A 32 -19.78 -4.76 -3.95
N SER A 33 -20.35 -3.65 -4.42
CA SER A 33 -20.12 -3.15 -5.78
C SER A 33 -18.70 -2.68 -5.98
N ALA A 34 -18.13 -3.01 -7.12
CA ALA A 34 -16.86 -2.49 -7.59
C ALA A 34 -17.04 -1.81 -8.97
N GLU A 35 -16.19 -0.83 -9.26
CA GLU A 35 -16.26 -0.01 -10.46
C GLU A 35 -14.86 0.25 -11.00
N VAL A 36 -14.76 0.39 -12.32
CA VAL A 36 -13.54 0.78 -13.02
C VAL A 36 -13.76 2.06 -13.80
N TYR A 37 -12.78 2.95 -13.74
CA TYR A 37 -12.67 4.12 -14.59
C TYR A 37 -11.60 3.88 -15.65
N ASP A 38 -12.04 3.91 -16.91
CA ASP A 38 -11.18 3.87 -18.08
C ASP A 38 -10.95 5.32 -18.56
N PRO A 39 -9.73 5.88 -18.39
CA PRO A 39 -9.46 7.26 -18.78
C PRO A 39 -9.53 7.46 -20.31
N ASN A 40 -9.30 6.42 -21.12
CA ASN A 40 -9.39 6.53 -22.58
C ASN A 40 -10.83 6.69 -23.05
N LYS A 41 -11.78 6.09 -22.32
CA LYS A 41 -13.22 6.20 -22.59
C LYS A 41 -13.89 7.29 -21.77
N ASN A 42 -13.15 7.92 -20.86
CA ASN A 42 -13.61 8.89 -19.86
C ASN A 42 -14.94 8.45 -19.20
N ARG A 43 -15.00 7.20 -18.75
CA ARG A 43 -16.23 6.65 -18.15
C ARG A 43 -15.95 5.68 -17.02
N TRP A 44 -16.87 5.69 -16.06
CA TRP A 44 -16.99 4.65 -15.06
C TRP A 44 -17.90 3.53 -15.57
N SER A 45 -17.54 2.28 -15.29
CA SER A 45 -18.35 1.09 -15.54
C SER A 45 -18.37 0.21 -14.29
N PHE A 46 -19.48 -0.50 -14.05
CA PHE A 46 -19.48 -1.56 -13.05
C PHE A 46 -18.61 -2.72 -13.54
N ILE A 47 -17.95 -3.37 -12.58
CA ILE A 47 -17.30 -4.67 -12.75
C ILE A 47 -18.03 -5.68 -11.84
N SER A 48 -17.66 -6.96 -11.88
CA SER A 48 -18.22 -7.96 -10.99
C SER A 48 -18.20 -7.50 -9.52
N GLU A 49 -19.28 -7.83 -8.80
CA GLU A 49 -19.40 -7.52 -7.38
C GLU A 49 -18.59 -8.50 -6.55
N MET A 50 -18.07 -8.03 -5.41
CA MET A 50 -17.47 -8.87 -4.39
C MET A 50 -18.50 -9.86 -3.82
N SER A 51 -18.02 -10.97 -3.27
CA SER A 51 -18.89 -11.98 -2.65
C SER A 51 -19.63 -11.42 -1.43
N THR A 52 -18.93 -10.61 -0.64
CA THR A 52 -19.43 -10.04 0.61
C THR A 52 -19.15 -8.55 0.65
N ALA A 53 -20.11 -7.77 1.14
CA ALA A 53 -19.88 -6.35 1.36
C ALA A 53 -18.80 -6.14 2.43
N MET A 54 -17.78 -5.33 2.12
CA MET A 54 -16.71 -5.01 3.06
C MET A 54 -16.26 -3.55 2.97
N VAL A 55 -15.72 -3.05 4.08
CA VAL A 55 -14.96 -1.81 4.17
C VAL A 55 -13.47 -2.16 4.13
N PRO A 56 -12.77 -1.95 3.01
CA PRO A 56 -11.36 -2.31 2.90
C PRO A 56 -10.46 -1.41 3.76
N PHE A 57 -9.46 -2.00 4.40
CA PHE A 57 -8.41 -1.28 5.13
C PHE A 57 -6.99 -1.64 4.64
N ILE A 58 -6.85 -2.66 3.79
CA ILE A 58 -5.61 -3.00 3.07
C ILE A 58 -5.98 -3.34 1.62
N GLY A 59 -5.15 -2.88 0.68
CA GLY A 59 -5.26 -3.22 -0.73
C GLY A 59 -3.89 -3.21 -1.41
N VAL A 60 -3.62 -4.19 -2.27
CA VAL A 60 -2.37 -4.26 -3.05
C VAL A 60 -2.62 -4.91 -4.40
N VAL A 61 -1.94 -4.42 -5.44
CA VAL A 61 -1.88 -5.10 -6.73
C VAL A 61 -0.65 -5.99 -6.74
N TYR A 62 -0.83 -7.27 -7.03
CA TYR A 62 0.24 -8.25 -7.10
C TYR A 62 -0.08 -9.28 -8.20
N GLY A 63 0.87 -9.56 -9.08
CA GLY A 63 0.66 -10.46 -10.22
C GLY A 63 -0.51 -10.07 -11.13
N GLY A 64 -0.76 -8.76 -11.30
CA GLY A 64 -1.89 -8.24 -12.09
C GLY A 64 -3.28 -8.41 -11.43
N LYS A 65 -3.34 -9.01 -10.25
CA LYS A 65 -4.56 -9.21 -9.46
C LYS A 65 -4.64 -8.17 -8.35
N TRP A 66 -5.85 -7.82 -7.96
CA TRP A 66 -6.07 -6.84 -6.89
C TRP A 66 -6.60 -7.52 -5.64
N PHE A 67 -5.77 -7.57 -4.60
CA PHE A 67 -6.12 -8.12 -3.31
C PHE A 67 -6.66 -7.02 -2.42
N LEU A 68 -7.73 -7.33 -1.69
CA LEU A 68 -8.35 -6.47 -0.70
C LEU A 68 -8.55 -7.24 0.60
N LYS A 69 -8.32 -6.57 1.72
CA LYS A 69 -8.65 -7.06 3.06
C LYS A 69 -9.41 -5.99 3.82
N GLY A 70 -10.52 -6.40 4.42
CA GLY A 70 -11.53 -5.49 4.93
C GLY A 70 -12.34 -6.08 6.06
N LEU A 71 -13.25 -5.27 6.60
CA LEU A 71 -14.24 -5.70 7.59
C LEU A 71 -15.59 -5.86 6.92
N GLY A 72 -16.22 -7.02 7.13
CA GLY A 72 -17.62 -7.25 6.77
C GLY A 72 -18.60 -6.61 7.75
N SER A 73 -19.89 -6.73 7.44
CA SER A 73 -21.00 -6.19 8.27
C SER A 73 -21.02 -6.72 9.71
N HIS A 74 -20.58 -7.95 9.94
CA HIS A 74 -20.51 -8.59 11.26
C HIS A 74 -19.13 -8.44 11.90
N ARG A 75 -18.30 -7.49 11.43
CA ARG A 75 -16.93 -7.22 11.91
C ARG A 75 -15.97 -8.40 11.72
N GLN A 76 -16.32 -9.36 10.88
CA GLN A 76 -15.41 -10.41 10.44
C GLN A 76 -14.37 -9.83 9.48
N VAL A 77 -13.12 -10.27 9.60
CA VAL A 77 -12.06 -9.92 8.64
C VAL A 77 -12.27 -10.77 7.40
N LEU A 78 -12.40 -10.10 6.25
CA LEU A 78 -12.59 -10.71 4.93
C LEU A 78 -11.40 -10.37 4.04
N SER A 79 -11.14 -11.24 3.08
CA SER A 79 -10.19 -10.95 2.02
C SER A 79 -10.69 -11.53 0.71
N GLU A 80 -10.59 -10.72 -0.34
CA GLU A 80 -10.99 -11.11 -1.69
C GLU A 80 -9.95 -10.62 -2.69
N VAL A 81 -9.80 -11.34 -3.80
CA VAL A 81 -8.94 -10.99 -4.92
C VAL A 81 -9.77 -10.81 -6.18
N TYR A 82 -9.58 -9.67 -6.84
CA TYR A 82 -10.11 -9.40 -8.16
C TYR A 82 -9.13 -9.82 -9.25
N GLN A 83 -9.64 -10.54 -10.24
CA GLN A 83 -8.90 -10.98 -11.43
C GLN A 83 -9.47 -10.24 -12.66
N PRO A 84 -8.77 -9.21 -13.18
CA PRO A 84 -9.27 -8.42 -14.31
C PRO A 84 -9.47 -9.23 -15.60
N GLU A 85 -8.74 -10.32 -15.78
CA GLU A 85 -8.76 -11.14 -16.99
C GLU A 85 -10.12 -11.82 -17.25
N ASN A 86 -10.82 -12.20 -16.18
CA ASN A 86 -12.11 -12.89 -16.23
C ASN A 86 -13.23 -12.10 -15.53
N ASP A 87 -12.94 -10.90 -15.05
CA ASP A 87 -13.84 -10.07 -14.26
C ASP A 87 -14.47 -10.84 -13.09
N THR A 88 -13.65 -11.47 -12.24
CA THR A 88 -14.15 -12.23 -11.07
C THR A 88 -13.50 -11.80 -9.76
N TRP A 89 -14.28 -11.92 -8.69
CA TRP A 89 -13.80 -11.87 -7.32
C TRP A 89 -13.79 -13.28 -6.72
N ASN A 90 -12.73 -13.59 -5.97
CA ASN A 90 -12.61 -14.86 -5.24
C ASN A 90 -12.18 -14.58 -3.80
N SER A 91 -12.76 -15.31 -2.85
CA SER A 91 -12.31 -15.22 -1.46
C SER A 91 -10.91 -15.78 -1.29
N VAL A 92 -10.13 -15.16 -0.41
CA VAL A 92 -8.75 -15.57 -0.09
C VAL A 92 -8.64 -15.83 1.41
N TYR A 93 -8.17 -17.01 1.77
CA TYR A 93 -8.06 -17.48 3.17
C TYR A 93 -6.70 -18.10 3.48
N ASP A 94 -5.75 -17.93 2.59
CA ASP A 94 -4.44 -18.59 2.58
C ASP A 94 -3.39 -17.79 3.38
N GLY A 95 -2.15 -18.28 3.40
CA GLY A 95 -1.04 -17.71 4.14
C GLY A 95 -0.66 -16.30 3.67
N MET A 96 -0.95 -15.94 2.40
CA MET A 96 -0.89 -14.57 1.92
C MET A 96 -1.65 -13.64 2.87
N VAL A 97 -2.92 -13.94 3.18
CA VAL A 97 -3.78 -13.09 4.00
C VAL A 97 -3.39 -13.13 5.49
N ALA A 98 -2.92 -14.27 5.99
CA ALA A 98 -2.56 -14.45 7.40
C ALA A 98 -1.40 -13.54 7.83
N GLY A 99 -0.41 -13.32 6.94
CA GLY A 99 0.75 -12.47 7.21
C GLY A 99 0.68 -11.05 6.63
N TRP A 100 -0.32 -10.74 5.81
CA TRP A 100 -0.40 -9.47 5.10
C TRP A 100 -0.66 -8.28 6.04
N ARG A 101 0.28 -7.33 6.01
CA ARG A 101 0.28 -6.09 6.79
C ARG A 101 0.45 -4.87 5.88
N ASN A 102 0.04 -3.72 6.39
CA ASN A 102 0.21 -2.43 5.73
C ASN A 102 1.31 -1.60 6.41
N PRO A 103 2.02 -0.74 5.68
CA PRO A 103 2.02 -0.61 4.21
C PRO A 103 2.60 -1.82 3.45
N SER A 104 2.10 -2.08 2.24
CA SER A 104 2.59 -3.14 1.34
C SER A 104 2.69 -2.65 -0.11
N ALA A 105 3.59 -3.25 -0.89
CA ALA A 105 3.82 -2.89 -2.29
C ALA A 105 4.39 -4.07 -3.08
N SER A 106 4.08 -4.13 -4.37
CA SER A 106 4.74 -5.04 -5.32
C SER A 106 5.92 -4.35 -6.01
N LEU A 107 7.03 -5.05 -6.16
CA LEU A 107 8.19 -4.60 -6.93
C LEU A 107 8.87 -5.82 -7.56
N ASN A 108 9.21 -5.74 -8.85
CA ASN A 108 9.92 -6.78 -9.60
C ASN A 108 9.29 -8.18 -9.46
N GLY A 109 7.96 -8.27 -9.48
CA GLY A 109 7.24 -9.54 -9.36
C GLY A 109 7.16 -10.11 -7.94
N HIS A 110 7.69 -9.41 -6.94
CA HIS A 110 7.59 -9.81 -5.52
C HIS A 110 6.65 -8.87 -4.76
N LEU A 111 6.01 -9.41 -3.72
CA LEU A 111 5.16 -8.66 -2.79
C LEU A 111 5.88 -8.44 -1.47
N TYR A 112 5.99 -7.18 -1.05
CA TYR A 112 6.63 -6.77 0.19
C TYR A 112 5.65 -6.10 1.15
N ALA A 113 5.87 -6.28 2.45
CA ALA A 113 5.13 -5.60 3.50
C ALA A 113 6.04 -5.15 4.63
N LEU A 114 5.70 -4.04 5.26
CA LEU A 114 6.38 -3.56 6.46
C LEU A 114 5.94 -4.35 7.69
N GLU A 115 6.90 -4.87 8.44
CA GLU A 115 6.65 -5.64 9.66
C GLU A 115 6.50 -4.74 10.89
N CYS A 116 7.25 -3.64 10.92
CA CYS A 116 7.23 -2.67 12.01
C CYS A 116 6.76 -1.30 11.55
N LYS A 117 6.25 -0.55 12.53
CA LYS A 117 5.61 0.74 12.31
C LYS A 117 6.49 1.78 11.64
N ASP A 118 7.78 1.85 11.96
CA ASP A 118 8.72 2.82 11.38
C ASP A 118 9.24 2.40 9.99
N GLY A 119 8.83 1.23 9.51
CA GLY A 119 9.18 0.68 8.21
C GLY A 119 10.59 0.10 8.11
N CYS A 120 11.35 0.00 9.21
CA CYS A 120 12.73 -0.49 9.18
C CYS A 120 12.88 -2.00 8.97
N LYS A 121 11.79 -2.77 9.07
CA LYS A 121 11.75 -4.22 8.85
C LYS A 121 10.77 -4.55 7.74
N LEU A 122 11.25 -5.30 6.75
CA LEU A 122 10.50 -5.74 5.58
C LEU A 122 10.36 -7.26 5.58
N ARG A 123 9.19 -7.71 5.14
CA ARG A 123 8.91 -9.11 4.81
C ARG A 123 8.56 -9.22 3.34
N VAL A 124 8.84 -10.39 2.78
CA VAL A 124 8.48 -10.77 1.42
C VAL A 124 7.54 -11.96 1.46
N TYR A 125 6.55 -11.98 0.56
CA TYR A 125 5.67 -13.11 0.37
C TYR A 125 6.26 -14.09 -0.64
N ASP A 126 6.27 -15.37 -0.28
CA ASP A 126 6.67 -16.49 -1.12
C ASP A 126 5.42 -17.28 -1.53
N GLU A 127 5.11 -17.26 -2.82
CA GLU A 127 3.96 -17.92 -3.40
C GLU A 127 4.09 -19.45 -3.41
N ALA A 128 5.32 -19.99 -3.49
CA ALA A 128 5.53 -21.43 -3.52
C ALA A 128 5.24 -22.07 -2.15
N THR A 129 5.50 -21.34 -1.07
CA THR A 129 5.25 -21.80 0.30
C THR A 129 4.00 -21.20 0.92
N ASP A 130 3.31 -20.30 0.21
CA ASP A 130 2.18 -19.51 0.72
C ASP A 130 2.50 -18.90 2.09
N SER A 131 3.65 -18.24 2.19
CA SER A 131 4.13 -17.76 3.49
C SER A 131 4.91 -16.45 3.39
N TRP A 132 4.92 -15.70 4.50
CA TRP A 132 5.71 -14.48 4.62
C TRP A 132 7.01 -14.78 5.35
N SER A 133 8.14 -14.34 4.82
CA SER A 133 9.45 -14.47 5.46
C SER A 133 10.08 -13.09 5.69
N LYS A 134 11.00 -13.01 6.65
CA LYS A 134 11.79 -11.80 6.90
C LYS A 134 12.74 -11.58 5.72
N HIS A 135 12.71 -10.37 5.13
CA HIS A 135 13.56 -10.00 3.99
C HIS A 135 14.71 -9.09 4.39
N ILE A 136 14.40 -7.93 4.99
CA ILE A 136 15.40 -6.93 5.42
C ILE A 136 15.05 -6.46 6.83
N ASP A 137 16.08 -6.25 7.66
CA ASP A 137 15.94 -5.71 9.01
C ASP A 137 17.04 -4.69 9.27
N SER A 138 16.65 -3.42 9.19
CA SER A 138 17.46 -2.34 9.69
C SER A 138 17.29 -2.27 11.20
N LYS A 139 18.39 -2.52 11.93
CA LYS A 139 18.44 -2.29 13.39
C LYS A 139 18.33 -0.80 13.74
N MET A 140 18.32 0.10 12.74
CA MET A 140 18.20 1.54 12.89
C MET A 140 16.73 1.95 13.06
N HIS A 141 16.17 1.65 14.24
CA HIS A 141 14.87 2.15 14.62
C HIS A 141 14.91 3.68 14.77
N LEU A 142 13.95 4.35 14.15
CA LEU A 142 13.85 5.82 14.24
C LEU A 142 13.16 6.25 15.55
N GLY A 143 12.50 5.32 16.24
CA GLY A 143 11.76 5.53 17.49
C GLY A 143 10.26 5.23 17.34
N ASN A 144 9.53 5.36 18.46
CA ASN A 144 8.13 4.91 18.56
C ASN A 144 7.08 6.01 18.35
N SER A 145 7.49 7.18 17.85
CA SER A 145 6.57 8.29 17.62
C SER A 145 5.67 8.03 16.41
N ARG A 146 4.39 8.42 16.50
CA ARG A 146 3.46 8.38 15.35
C ARG A 146 3.97 9.15 14.13
N ALA A 147 4.80 10.17 14.36
CA ALA A 147 5.42 10.94 13.29
C ALA A 147 6.40 10.08 12.45
N LEU A 148 6.96 9.01 13.02
CA LEU A 148 7.90 8.12 12.35
C LEU A 148 7.22 6.88 11.77
N GLU A 149 5.91 6.70 12.01
CA GLU A 149 5.17 5.61 11.41
C GLU A 149 5.21 5.75 9.88
N ALA A 150 5.58 4.67 9.20
CA ALA A 150 5.49 4.51 7.76
C ALA A 150 4.03 4.60 7.35
N ALA A 151 3.72 5.64 6.60
CA ALA A 151 2.40 5.89 6.05
C ALA A 151 2.23 5.20 4.71
N SER A 152 3.32 4.98 3.97
CA SER A 152 3.26 4.32 2.67
C SER A 152 4.58 3.61 2.33
N LEU A 153 4.44 2.57 1.52
CA LEU A 153 5.50 1.83 0.85
C LEU A 153 5.18 1.88 -0.64
N VAL A 154 6.06 2.43 -1.47
CA VAL A 154 5.84 2.56 -2.92
C VAL A 154 7.08 2.17 -3.70
N PRO A 155 6.95 1.50 -4.87
CA PRO A 155 8.09 1.24 -5.74
C PRO A 155 8.53 2.53 -6.45
N LEU A 156 9.82 2.86 -6.40
CA LEU A 156 10.41 4.01 -7.08
C LEU A 156 11.79 3.65 -7.63
N ASN A 157 11.97 3.77 -8.95
CA ASN A 157 13.25 3.54 -9.64
C ASN A 157 13.92 2.20 -9.27
N GLY A 158 13.14 1.11 -9.22
CA GLY A 158 13.65 -0.23 -8.88
C GLY A 158 13.93 -0.47 -7.39
N LYS A 159 13.68 0.50 -6.51
CA LYS A 159 13.79 0.40 -5.05
C LYS A 159 12.44 0.53 -4.38
N LEU A 160 12.35 0.12 -3.12
CA LEU A 160 11.19 0.41 -2.27
C LEU A 160 11.38 1.73 -1.54
N CYS A 161 10.40 2.60 -1.60
CA CYS A 161 10.39 3.91 -0.97
C CYS A 161 9.41 3.91 0.21
N ILE A 162 9.91 4.22 1.41
CA ILE A 162 9.15 4.31 2.65
C ILE A 162 8.93 5.78 2.99
N VAL A 163 7.67 6.19 2.98
CA VAL A 163 7.25 7.55 3.32
C VAL A 163 6.61 7.53 4.70
N ARG A 164 7.11 8.37 5.60
CA ARG A 164 6.64 8.45 7.00
C ARG A 164 5.78 9.68 7.25
N ASN A 165 4.99 9.67 8.33
CA ASN A 165 4.09 10.78 8.69
C ASN A 165 4.79 12.13 8.90
N ASN A 166 6.07 12.14 9.25
CA ASN A 166 6.91 13.33 9.35
C ASN A 166 7.49 13.80 8.00
N MET A 167 7.05 13.18 6.90
CA MET A 167 7.53 13.39 5.53
C MET A 167 8.98 12.96 5.27
N SER A 168 9.62 12.22 6.19
CA SER A 168 10.93 11.64 5.89
C SER A 168 10.79 10.44 4.96
N ILE A 169 11.75 10.31 4.05
CA ILE A 169 11.75 9.29 2.99
C ILE A 169 13.02 8.46 3.10
N SER A 170 12.85 7.15 3.09
CA SER A 170 13.96 6.20 2.97
C SER A 170 13.74 5.29 1.76
N LEU A 171 14.78 5.07 0.97
CA LEU A 171 14.82 4.06 -0.07
C LEU A 171 15.50 2.80 0.47
N VAL A 172 15.01 1.66 -0.01
CA VAL A 172 15.56 0.34 0.27
C VAL A 172 15.81 -0.37 -1.03
N ASP A 173 17.05 -0.75 -1.26
CA ASP A 173 17.40 -1.65 -2.35
C ASP A 173 17.11 -3.09 -1.92
N VAL A 174 16.19 -3.76 -2.62
CA VAL A 174 15.76 -5.13 -2.30
C VAL A 174 16.38 -6.19 -3.21
N SER A 175 17.12 -5.81 -4.25
CA SER A 175 17.70 -6.78 -5.19
C SER A 175 18.96 -7.48 -4.68
N ASN A 176 19.67 -6.87 -3.72
CA ASN A 176 20.97 -7.34 -3.24
C ASN A 176 20.90 -8.05 -1.87
N SER A 177 19.72 -8.49 -1.42
CA SER A 177 19.55 -9.02 -0.07
C SER A 177 20.16 -10.42 0.17
N SER A 178 20.60 -11.12 -0.87
CA SER A 178 21.14 -12.48 -0.77
C SER A 178 22.50 -12.58 -0.05
N ASP A 179 23.23 -11.47 0.11
CA ASP A 179 24.57 -11.47 0.73
C ASP A 179 24.59 -11.07 2.21
N VAL A 180 23.44 -10.79 2.83
CA VAL A 180 23.39 -10.25 4.21
C VAL A 180 23.22 -11.37 5.25
N HIS A 181 24.10 -12.36 5.23
CA HIS A 181 24.29 -13.28 6.36
C HIS A 181 25.34 -12.71 7.33
N GLY A 182 24.96 -11.70 8.12
CA GLY A 182 25.69 -11.32 9.33
C GLY A 182 26.20 -9.89 9.43
N GLU A 183 26.23 -9.11 8.34
CA GLU A 183 26.58 -7.69 8.35
C GLU A 183 25.35 -6.77 8.38
N SER A 184 25.50 -5.54 8.89
CA SER A 184 24.38 -4.60 9.00
C SER A 184 23.84 -4.25 7.61
N ALA A 185 22.54 -4.47 7.39
CA ALA A 185 21.84 -4.14 6.13
C ALA A 185 21.80 -2.63 5.84
N GLU A 186 22.48 -1.78 6.63
CA GLU A 186 22.50 -0.32 6.53
C GLU A 186 22.86 0.19 5.13
N HIS A 187 23.74 -0.48 4.39
CA HIS A 187 24.12 -0.10 3.04
C HIS A 187 22.97 -0.21 2.01
N LEU A 188 21.91 -0.96 2.32
CA LEU A 188 20.71 -1.06 1.49
C LEU A 188 19.77 0.15 1.67
N TRP A 189 20.00 0.97 2.71
CA TRP A 189 19.13 2.08 3.09
C TRP A 189 19.74 3.41 2.71
N GLU A 190 18.99 4.19 1.94
CA GLU A 190 19.34 5.56 1.61
C GLU A 190 18.25 6.50 2.14
N THR A 191 18.61 7.48 2.97
CA THR A 191 17.64 8.50 3.41
C THR A 191 17.70 9.69 2.47
N LEU A 192 16.67 9.84 1.63
CA LEU A 192 16.59 10.94 0.67
C LEU A 192 16.19 12.26 1.32
N ALA A 193 15.43 12.23 2.40
CA ALA A 193 14.95 13.44 3.07
C ALA A 193 14.81 13.26 4.57
N GLY A 194 15.59 14.04 5.33
CA GLY A 194 15.49 14.22 6.78
C GLY A 194 15.50 15.72 7.12
N LYS A 195 15.03 16.09 8.32
CA LYS A 195 14.81 17.47 8.79
C LYS A 195 16.04 18.42 8.77
N GLY A 196 17.18 18.01 8.19
CA GLY A 196 18.41 18.79 8.11
C GLY A 196 19.26 18.58 6.84
N GLN A 197 18.81 17.83 5.83
CA GLN A 197 19.54 17.66 4.57
C GLN A 197 18.66 18.06 3.38
N PHE A 198 18.33 19.34 3.31
CA PHE A 198 17.72 19.96 2.13
C PHE A 198 18.79 20.73 1.36
N LYS A 199 19.60 20.02 0.57
CA LYS A 199 20.25 20.58 -0.61
C LYS A 199 20.11 19.56 -1.73
N THR A 200 19.36 19.95 -2.77
CA THR A 200 19.26 19.28 -4.09
C THR A 200 18.61 17.90 -4.17
N LEU A 201 17.28 17.85 -4.04
CA LEU A 201 16.33 17.48 -5.12
C LEU A 201 14.89 17.65 -4.57
N VAL A 202 14.05 18.45 -5.23
CA VAL A 202 12.62 18.70 -4.91
C VAL A 202 12.31 19.52 -3.64
N THR A 203 12.96 20.67 -3.44
CA THR A 203 12.63 21.61 -2.33
C THR A 203 11.50 22.59 -2.62
N ASN A 204 11.20 22.90 -3.87
CA ASN A 204 10.35 24.07 -4.19
C ASN A 204 8.84 23.80 -4.27
N LEU A 205 8.37 22.57 -4.06
CA LEU A 205 6.92 22.29 -4.05
C LEU A 205 6.37 22.03 -2.64
N TRP A 206 7.19 21.58 -1.70
CA TRP A 206 6.71 20.96 -0.45
C TRP A 206 6.68 21.89 0.78
N SER A 207 7.24 23.10 0.68
CA SER A 207 7.18 24.07 1.78
C SER A 207 5.84 24.82 1.87
N SER A 208 4.95 24.69 0.87
CA SER A 208 3.66 25.42 0.84
C SER A 208 2.49 24.67 1.50
N LEU A 209 2.59 23.34 1.68
CA LEU A 209 1.50 22.49 2.22
C LEU A 209 1.75 21.99 3.64
N ALA A 210 2.99 22.00 4.13
CA ALA A 210 3.30 21.67 5.52
C ALA A 210 2.93 22.86 6.40
N GLY A 211 1.67 22.90 6.85
CA GLY A 211 1.12 23.95 7.70
C GLY A 211 2.05 24.32 8.86
N ARG A 212 2.30 25.63 8.99
CA ARG A 212 3.01 26.26 10.13
C ARG A 212 2.21 26.19 11.45
N GLY A 213 1.53 25.08 11.73
CA GLY A 213 0.69 24.90 12.90
C GLY A 213 0.89 23.53 13.54
N ARG A 214 0.76 23.45 14.87
CA ARG A 214 0.84 22.24 15.72
C ARG A 214 -0.24 21.17 15.41
N LEU A 215 -0.80 21.10 14.21
CA LEU A 215 -1.67 20.01 13.80
C LEU A 215 -0.83 18.81 13.38
N LYS A 216 -1.12 17.64 13.96
CA LYS A 216 -0.54 16.36 13.57
C LYS A 216 -1.09 16.01 12.19
N SER A 217 -0.35 16.35 11.13
CA SER A 217 -0.65 15.92 9.77
C SER A 217 -0.37 14.44 9.62
N HIS A 218 -1.34 13.69 9.08
CA HIS A 218 -1.20 12.27 8.75
C HIS A 218 -1.30 12.11 7.24
N ILE A 219 -0.35 11.37 6.65
CA ILE A 219 -0.39 11.06 5.23
C ILE A 219 -1.49 10.01 5.03
N VAL A 220 -2.47 10.33 4.18
CA VAL A 220 -3.62 9.44 3.90
C VAL A 220 -3.35 8.55 2.69
N HIS A 221 -2.53 9.04 1.74
CA HIS A 221 -2.19 8.32 0.53
C HIS A 221 -0.85 8.82 -0.05
N CYS A 222 -0.13 7.92 -0.72
CA CYS A 222 1.07 8.23 -1.49
C CYS A 222 1.07 7.36 -2.75
N GLN A 223 1.44 7.96 -3.88
CA GLN A 223 1.55 7.29 -5.16
C GLN A 223 2.78 7.82 -5.90
N VAL A 224 3.40 6.96 -6.70
CA VAL A 224 4.47 7.37 -7.62
C VAL A 224 3.82 7.66 -8.97
N LEU A 225 4.04 8.88 -9.47
CA LEU A 225 3.61 9.27 -10.81
C LEU A 225 4.72 8.88 -11.79
N GLN A 226 4.36 8.10 -12.81
CA GLN A 226 5.24 7.92 -13.97
C GLN A 226 5.20 9.21 -14.78
N VAL A 227 6.38 9.75 -15.11
CA VAL A 227 6.57 10.94 -15.96
C VAL A 227 6.93 10.48 -17.36
#